data_AF-A0A382R3J6-F1
#
_entry.id   AF-A0A382R3J6-F1
#
_cell.length_a   1.000
_cell.length_b   1.000
_cell.length_c   1.000
_cell.angle_alpha   90.00
_cell.angle_beta   90.00
_cell.angle_gamma   90.00
#
_symmetry.space_group_name_H-M   'P 1'
#
loop_
_entity.id
_entity.type
_entity.pdbx_description
1 polymer ?
#
loop_
_entity_poly.entity_id
_entity_poly.type
_entity_poly.pdbx_seq_one_letter_code
_entity_poly.pdbx_strand_id
1 'polypeptide(L)' 'MPLNARLMLNEAVGFTGESVESVSMAINRYGREAKMEPISVSVTQEGSGASSFFRGIAVFTPEYDEGAEQG' A
#
# COMPACT_ATOMS: atom_id res chain seq x y z
N MET A 1 14.56 21.53 20.57
CA MET A 1 14.10 21.03 19.26
C MET A 1 13.61 19.62 19.46
N PRO A 2 12.31 19.32 19.39
CA PRO A 2 11.88 17.96 19.61
C PRO A 2 12.15 17.14 18.35
N LEU A 3 12.91 16.06 18.51
CA LEU A 3 13.09 14.95 17.56
C LEU A 3 11.77 14.15 17.40
N ASN A 4 10.64 14.84 17.24
CA ASN A 4 9.33 14.26 17.00
C ASN A 4 8.99 14.30 15.51
N ALA A 5 9.96 13.94 14.66
CA ALA A 5 9.60 13.32 13.39
C ALA A 5 8.90 12.02 13.77
N ARG A 6 7.57 12.09 13.92
CA ARG A 6 6.67 10.95 14.04
C ARG A 6 7.17 9.93 13.04
N LEU A 7 7.78 8.84 13.51
CA LEU A 7 8.44 7.83 12.68
C LEU A 7 7.50 7.47 11.53
N MET A 8 7.71 8.09 10.35
CA MET A 8 6.96 7.86 9.13
C MET A 8 7.44 6.54 8.58
N LEU A 9 7.02 5.46 9.23
CA LEU A 9 7.45 4.12 8.89
C LEU A 9 6.65 3.67 7.68
N ASN A 10 7.37 3.16 6.69
CA ASN A 10 6.75 2.45 5.59
C ASN A 10 5.95 1.27 6.13
N GLU A 11 4.82 0.97 5.50
CA GLU A 11 3.96 -0.15 5.85
C GLU A 11 3.88 -1.13 4.68
N ALA A 12 4.03 -2.43 4.95
CA ALA A 12 3.85 -3.47 3.96
C ALA A 12 2.54 -4.23 4.23
N VAL A 13 1.63 -4.24 3.25
CA VAL A 13 0.30 -4.83 3.40
C VAL A 13 0.03 -5.83 2.29
N GLY A 14 -0.54 -6.98 2.68
CA GLY A 14 -0.95 -8.04 1.77
C GLY A 14 -2.42 -7.94 1.38
N PHE A 15 -2.71 -8.26 0.12
CA PHE A 15 -4.04 -8.24 -0.48
C PHE A 15 -4.28 -9.53 -1.25
N THR A 16 -5.55 -9.94 -1.35
CA THR A 16 -5.96 -11.08 -2.17
C THR A 16 -7.23 -10.74 -2.93
N GLY A 17 -7.36 -11.21 -4.16
CA GLY A 17 -8.55 -10.98 -4.98
C GLY A 17 -8.67 -11.99 -6.12
N GLU A 18 -9.83 -12.01 -6.77
CA GLU A 18 -10.12 -12.90 -7.91
C GLU A 18 -9.52 -12.38 -9.24
N SER A 19 -9.13 -11.10 -9.29
CA SER A 19 -8.50 -10.46 -10.44
C SER A 19 -7.45 -9.44 -10.01
N VAL A 20 -6.59 -9.03 -10.95
CA VAL A 20 -5.61 -7.96 -10.72
C VAL A 20 -6.31 -6.63 -10.43
N GLU A 21 -7.44 -6.34 -11.08
CA GLU A 21 -8.24 -5.14 -10.82
C GLU A 21 -8.75 -5.11 -9.37
N SER A 22 -9.27 -6.24 -8.88
CA SER A 22 -9.76 -6.37 -7.50
C SER A 22 -8.66 -6.07 -6.47
N VAL A 23 -7.47 -6.65 -6.67
CA VAL A 23 -6.29 -6.39 -5.84
C VAL A 23 -5.86 -4.92 -5.92
N SER A 24 -5.85 -4.35 -7.12
CA SER A 24 -5.45 -2.95 -7.34
C SER A 24 -6.42 -1.96 -6.68
N MET A 25 -7.72 -2.24 -6.75
CA MET A 25 -8.75 -1.46 -6.05
C MET A 25 -8.55 -1.49 -4.55
N ALA A 26 -8.23 -2.66 -3.98
CA ALA A 26 -7.98 -2.80 -2.55
C ALA A 26 -6.73 -2.02 -2.10
N ILE A 27 -5.64 -2.10 -2.86
CA ILE A 27 -4.40 -1.33 -2.61
C ILE A 27 -4.69 0.18 -2.60
N ASN A 28 -5.36 0.68 -3.64
CA ASN A 28 -5.67 2.12 -3.76
C ASN A 28 -6.63 2.60 -2.66
N ARG A 29 -7.63 1.78 -2.31
CA ARG A 29 -8.55 2.08 -1.23
C ARG A 29 -7.82 2.19 0.10
N TYR A 30 -6.96 1.21 0.40
CA TYR A 30 -6.16 1.21 1.62
C TYR A 30 -5.26 2.44 1.70
N GLY A 31 -4.53 2.79 0.63
CA GLY A 31 -3.68 3.99 0.61
C GLY A 31 -4.46 5.26 0.96
N ARG A 32 -5.64 5.45 0.34
CA ARG A 32 -6.52 6.60 0.63
C ARG A 32 -7.05 6.61 2.07
N GLU A 33 -7.49 5.47 2.59
CA GLU A 33 -8.01 5.38 3.97
C GLU A 33 -6.90 5.61 5.01
N ALA A 34 -5.67 5.17 4.71
CA ALA A 34 -4.51 5.29 5.59
C ALA A 34 -3.71 6.61 5.41
N LYS A 35 -4.04 7.44 4.40
CA LYS A 35 -3.27 8.63 3.99
C LYS A 35 -1.82 8.28 3.65
N MET A 36 -1.67 7.24 2.84
CA MET A 36 -0.37 6.73 2.42
C MET A 36 -0.36 6.44 0.92
N GLU A 37 0.80 6.62 0.32
CA GLU A 37 1.03 6.40 -1.09
C GLU A 37 1.78 5.08 -1.31
N PRO A 38 1.33 4.21 -2.24
CA PRO A 38 2.04 2.98 -2.57
C PRO A 38 3.32 3.31 -3.35
N ILE A 39 4.48 2.90 -2.83
CA ILE A 39 5.80 3.10 -3.47
C ILE A 39 6.29 1.86 -4.21
N SER A 40 5.75 0.69 -3.88
CA SER A 40 6.08 -0.57 -4.56
C SER A 40 4.90 -1.52 -4.46
N VAL A 41 4.58 -2.19 -5.56
CA VAL A 41 3.52 -3.19 -5.62
C VAL A 41 4.02 -4.40 -6.39
N SER A 42 3.79 -5.59 -5.85
CA SER A 42 3.96 -6.85 -6.55
C SER A 42 2.65 -7.63 -6.50
N VAL A 43 2.22 -8.17 -7.64
CA VAL A 43 1.04 -9.02 -7.76
C VAL A 43 1.44 -10.31 -8.44
N THR A 44 1.06 -11.44 -7.87
CA THR A 44 1.31 -12.78 -8.42
C THR A 44 -0.01 -13.55 -8.47
N GLN A 45 -0.21 -14.28 -9.56
CA GLN A 45 -1.29 -15.26 -9.64
C GLN A 45 -0.86 -16.54 -8.92
N GLU A 46 -1.65 -16.98 -7.95
CA GLU A 46 -1.48 -18.23 -7.24
C GLU A 46 -2.62 -19.20 -7.60
N GLY A 47 -2.35 -20.50 -7.51
CA GLY A 47 -3.29 -21.55 -7.90
C GLY A 47 -3.36 -21.76 -9.42
N SER A 48 -4.19 -22.71 -9.84
CA SER A 48 -4.40 -23.03 -11.27
C SER A 48 -5.84 -23.49 -11.52
N GLY A 49 -6.32 -23.27 -12.75
CA GLY A 49 -7.69 -23.60 -13.15
C GLY A 49 -8.74 -22.85 -12.33
N ALA A 50 -9.78 -23.55 -11.87
CA ALA A 50 -10.89 -22.97 -11.11
C ALA A 50 -10.51 -22.43 -9.71
N SER A 51 -9.29 -22.69 -9.24
CA SER A 51 -8.79 -22.22 -7.95
C SER A 51 -7.82 -21.05 -8.04
N SER A 52 -7.68 -20.44 -9.23
CA SER A 52 -6.74 -19.33 -9.40
C SER A 52 -7.21 -18.07 -8.67
N PHE A 53 -6.30 -17.41 -7.97
CA PHE A 53 -6.51 -16.12 -7.33
C PHE A 53 -5.25 -15.26 -7.46
N PHE A 54 -5.34 -13.99 -7.12
CA PHE A 54 -4.23 -13.05 -7.14
C PHE A 54 -3.88 -12.64 -5.72
N ARG A 55 -2.58 -12.68 -5.39
CA ARG A 55 -2.02 -12.13 -4.16
C ARG A 55 -1.20 -10.91 -4.51
N GLY A 56 -1.48 -9.80 -3.84
CA GLY A 56 -0.72 -8.55 -3.94
C GLY A 56 0.00 -8.25 -2.64
N ILE A 57 1.19 -7.67 -2.72
CA ILE A 57 1.85 -6.99 -1.61
C ILE A 57 2.16 -5.57 -2.07
N ALA A 58 1.78 -4.59 -1.26
CA ALA A 58 2.12 -3.19 -1.49
C ALA A 58 2.90 -2.64 -0.29
N VAL A 59 3.97 -1.91 -0.58
CA VAL A 59 4.70 -1.10 0.38
C VAL A 59 4.23 0.33 0.23
N PHE A 60 3.82 0.93 1.32
CA PHE A 60 3.30 2.28 1.40
C PHE A 60 4.26 3.18 2.18
N THR A 61 4.30 4.45 1.80
CA THR A 61 4.93 5.52 2.56
C THR A 61 3.85 6.51 3.00
N PRO A 62 3.97 7.13 4.19
CA PRO A 62 3.12 8.26 4.53
C PRO A 62 3.21 9.36 3.48
N GLU A 63 2.08 10.02 3.19
CA GLU A 63 2.05 11.20 2.32
C GLU A 63 3.00 12.28 2.85
N TYR A 64 3.75 12.91 1.94
CA TYR A 64 4.62 14.02 2.28
C TYR A 64 3.78 15.25 2.64
N ASP A 65 3.97 15.79 3.84
CA ASP A 65 3.36 17.06 4.24
C ASP A 65 4.32 18.20 3.88
N GLU A 66 4.09 18.84 2.73
CA GLU A 66 4.87 20.01 2.27
C GLU A 66 4.85 21.19 3.27
N GLY A 67 3.92 21.19 4.25
CA GLY A 67 3.84 22.19 5.31
C GLY A 67 4.82 21.99 6.47
N ALA A 68 5.51 20.84 6.57
CA ALA A 68 6.37 20.50 7.69
C ALA A 68 7.80 21.11 7.62
N GLU A 69 8.21 21.65 6.47
CA GLU A 69 9.57 22.19 6.27
C GLU A 69 9.71 23.71 6.48
N GLN A 70 8.61 24.45 6.68
CA GLN A 70 8.64 25.93 6.83
C GLN A 70 8.61 26.42 8.29
N GLY A 71 8.95 25.58 9.27
CA GLY A 71 8.92 25.90 10.71
C GLY A 71 10.28 26.05 11.37
#